data_AF-A0A6M4H215-F1
#
_entry.id   AF-A0A6M4H215-F1
#
_cell.length_a   1.000
_cell.length_b   1.000
_cell.length_c   1.000
_cell.angle_alpha   90.00
_cell.angle_beta   90.00
_cell.angle_gamma   90.00
#
_symmetry.space_group_name_H-M   'P 1'
#
loop_
_entity.id
_entity.type
_entity.pdbx_description
1 polymer ?
#
loop_
_entity_poly.entity_id
_entity_poly.type
_entity_poly.pdbx_seq_one_letter_code
_entity_poly.pdbx_strand_id
1 'polypeptide(L)' 'MEFAHLPNRVVQSINNETGDHCIDIFVRDDGTFGYEEYRRDHEDLRGWFSLQRFGGQTFASEAEALGHASKAVDYVK' A
#
# COMPACT_ATOMS: atom_id res chain seq x y z
N MET A 1 -6.24 0.29 28.18
CA MET A 1 -5.12 1.08 27.64
C MET A 1 -5.26 1.01 26.14
N GLU A 2 -5.73 2.09 25.52
CA GLU A 2 -5.93 2.14 24.08
C GLU A 2 -4.55 2.33 23.44
N PHE A 3 -3.95 1.26 22.95
CA PHE A 3 -2.82 1.37 22.03
C PHE A 3 -3.40 1.92 20.74
N ALA A 4 -3.41 3.25 20.60
CA ALA A 4 -3.61 3.89 19.31
C ALA A 4 -2.53 3.32 18.38
N HIS A 5 -2.90 2.37 17.54
CA HIS A 5 -2.00 1.90 16.48
C HIS A 5 -1.71 3.14 15.65
N LEU A 6 -0.45 3.57 15.65
CA LEU A 6 -0.05 4.65 14.77
C LEU A 6 -0.33 4.18 13.34
N PRO A 7 -0.92 5.04 12.49
CA PRO A 7 -1.10 4.67 11.10
C PRO A 7 0.28 4.37 10.51
N ASN A 8 0.40 3.24 9.81
CA ASN A 8 1.65 2.88 9.13
C ASN A 8 2.11 4.04 8.26
N ARG A 9 3.41 4.36 8.31
CA ARG A 9 3.95 5.47 7.53
C ARG A 9 4.17 5.00 6.09
N VAL A 10 3.47 5.62 5.14
CA VAL A 10 3.70 5.41 3.71
C VAL A 10 5.07 5.98 3.33
N VAL A 11 5.90 5.16 2.67
CA VAL A 11 7.23 5.53 2.18
C VAL A 11 7.25 5.74 0.66
N GLN A 12 6.37 5.05 -0.06
CA GLN A 12 6.23 5.19 -1.51
C GLN A 12 4.79 4.92 -1.93
N SER A 13 4.28 5.69 -2.89
CA SER A 13 2.96 5.47 -3.51
C SER A 13 3.12 5.44 -5.03
N ILE A 14 2.67 4.36 -5.66
CA ILE A 14 2.81 4.11 -7.10
C ILE A 14 1.40 4.10 -7.70
N ASN A 15 1.10 5.07 -8.54
CA ASN A 15 -0.19 5.17 -9.20
C ASN A 15 -0.16 4.45 -10.54
N ASN A 16 -1.28 3.86 -10.95
CA ASN A 16 -1.46 3.45 -12.33
C ASN A 16 -1.65 4.68 -13.25
N GLU A 17 -1.64 4.45 -14.57
CA GLU A 17 -1.75 5.52 -15.57
C GLU A 17 -3.07 6.30 -15.49
N THR A 18 -4.17 5.62 -15.19
CA THR A 18 -5.51 6.24 -15.04
C THR A 18 -5.62 7.05 -13.75
N GLY A 19 -4.76 6.79 -12.75
CA GLY A 19 -4.81 7.42 -11.44
C GLY A 19 -6.06 7.04 -10.65
N ASP A 20 -6.62 5.85 -10.85
CA ASP A 20 -7.74 5.28 -10.10
C ASP A 20 -7.31 4.09 -9.23
N HIS A 21 -6.09 3.59 -9.41
CA HIS A 21 -5.44 2.61 -8.54
C HIS A 21 -4.07 3.12 -8.07
N CYS A 22 -3.71 2.75 -6.84
CA CYS A 22 -2.35 2.93 -6.35
C CYS A 22 -1.90 1.78 -5.45
N ILE A 23 -0.59 1.59 -5.39
CA ILE A 23 0.09 0.73 -4.41
C ILE A 23 0.83 1.63 -3.44
N ASP A 24 0.45 1.55 -2.17
CA ASP A 24 1.15 2.24 -1.09
C ASP A 24 2.05 1.25 -0.37
N ILE A 25 3.36 1.50 -0.41
CA ILE A 25 4.35 0.80 0.41
C ILE A 25 4.51 1.57 1.71
N PHE A 26 4.47 0.87 2.83
CA PHE A 26 4.51 1.46 4.15
C PHE A 26 5.45 0.71 5.09
N VAL A 27 5.95 1.43 6.10
CA VAL A 27 6.70 0.87 7.22
C VAL A 27 5.80 0.82 8.46
N ARG A 28 5.88 -0.29 9.18
CA ARG A 28 5.18 -0.52 10.45
C ARG A 28 6.05 -0.09 11.64
N ASP A 29 5.44 0.01 12.82
CA ASP A 29 6.13 0.39 14.05
C ASP A 29 7.25 -0.60 14.46
N ASP A 30 7.14 -1.87 14.05
CA ASP A 30 8.17 -2.88 14.27
C ASP A 30 9.34 -2.81 13.26
N GLY A 31 9.34 -1.83 12.36
CA GLY A 31 10.35 -1.64 11.32
C GLY A 31 10.18 -2.53 10.09
N THR A 32 9.16 -3.39 10.07
CA THR A 32 8.84 -4.20 8.89
C THR A 32 8.11 -3.39 7.82
N PHE A 33 8.16 -3.89 6.59
CA PHE A 33 7.52 -3.26 5.45
C PHE A 33 6.30 -4.05 5.01
N GLY A 34 5.33 -3.34 4.43
CA GLY A 34 4.14 -3.91 3.81
C GLY A 34 3.70 -3.04 2.65
N TYR A 35 2.73 -3.53 1.89
CA TYR A 35 2.07 -2.73 0.87
C TYR A 35 0.59 -3.09 0.78
N GLU A 36 -0.21 -2.19 0.26
CA GLU A 36 -1.61 -2.44 -0.03
C GLU A 36 -2.03 -1.75 -1.33
N GLU A 37 -2.98 -2.36 -2.03
CA GLU A 37 -3.61 -1.78 -3.21
C GLU A 37 -4.85 -0.99 -2.80
N TYR A 38 -4.96 0.22 -3.33
CA TYR A 38 -6.12 1.07 -3.16
C TYR A 38 -6.73 1.37 -4.51
N ARG A 39 -8.05 1.51 -4.52
CA ARG A 39 -8.79 2.08 -5.64
C ARG A 39 -9.51 3.35 -5.20
N ARG A 40 -9.67 4.31 -6.09
CA ARG A 40 -10.62 5.40 -5.93
C ARG A 40 -11.51 5.45 -7.16
N ASP A 41 -12.74 5.88 -6.96
CA ASP A 41 -13.62 6.21 -8.06
C ASP A 41 -13.60 7.73 -8.21
N HIS A 42 -13.38 8.23 -9.44
CA HIS A 42 -13.29 9.67 -9.70
C HIS A 42 -14.62 10.39 -9.49
N GLU A 43 -15.74 9.66 -9.61
CA GLU A 43 -17.10 10.18 -9.38
C GLU A 43 -17.49 10.09 -7.89
N ASP A 44 -16.88 9.15 -7.17
CA ASP A 44 -17.11 8.93 -5.75
C ASP A 44 -16.11 9.74 -4.91
N LEU A 45 -16.47 10.98 -4.56
CA LEU A 45 -15.65 11.92 -3.76
C LEU A 45 -15.26 11.43 -2.35
N ARG A 46 -15.52 10.16 -2.01
CA ARG A 46 -15.13 9.48 -0.76
C ARG A 46 -13.63 9.13 -0.70
N GLY A 47 -12.90 9.21 -1.81
CA GLY A 47 -11.44 9.06 -1.84
C GLY A 47 -10.96 7.62 -2.07
N TRP A 48 -9.85 7.25 -1.44
CA TRP A 48 -9.19 5.95 -1.64
C TRP A 48 -9.77 4.86 -0.74
N PHE A 49 -9.99 3.69 -1.31
CA PHE A 49 -10.48 2.48 -0.64
C PHE A 49 -9.44 1.37 -0.76
N SER A 50 -9.05 0.79 0.38
CA SER A 50 -8.21 -0.40 0.40
C SER A 50 -8.95 -1.57 -0.24
N LEU A 51 -8.23 -2.35 -1.06
CA LEU A 51 -8.73 -3.61 -1.60
C LEU A 51 -8.50 -4.80 -0.64
N GLN A 52 -7.80 -4.58 0.47
CA GLN A 52 -7.53 -5.58 1.52
C GLN A 52 -6.87 -6.86 0.97
N ARG A 53 -5.95 -6.73 0.01
CA ARG A 53 -5.32 -7.87 -0.66
C ARG A 53 -3.98 -8.23 -0.07
N PHE A 54 -3.21 -7.21 0.32
CA PHE A 54 -1.78 -7.40 0.60
C PHE A 54 -1.32 -6.82 1.94
N GLY A 55 -2.12 -5.97 2.60
CA GLY A 55 -1.71 -5.22 3.80
C GLY A 55 -1.27 -6.07 5.00
N GLY A 56 -1.66 -7.35 5.04
CA GLY A 56 -1.24 -8.32 6.06
C GLY A 56 0.15 -8.94 5.84
N GLN A 57 0.76 -8.75 4.66
CA GLN A 57 2.07 -9.32 4.35
C GLN A 57 3.21 -8.47 4.90
N THR A 58 4.26 -9.15 5.36
CA THR A 58 5.38 -8.53 6.06
C THR A 58 6.69 -8.85 5.37
N PHE A 59 7.49 -7.81 5.11
CA PHE A 59 8.76 -7.87 4.41
C PHE A 59 9.86 -7.24 5.26
N ALA A 60 11.11 -7.69 5.07
CA ALA A 60 12.25 -7.19 5.84
C ALA A 60 12.76 -5.83 5.32
N SER A 61 12.39 -5.45 4.10
CA SER A 61 12.80 -4.18 3.49
C SER A 61 11.77 -3.63 2.51
N GLU A 62 11.87 -2.33 2.23
CA GLU A 62 11.09 -1.67 1.17
C GLU A 62 11.29 -2.33 -0.20
N ALA A 63 12.53 -2.72 -0.52
CA ALA A 63 12.88 -3.37 -1.79
C ALA A 63 12.23 -4.75 -1.94
N GLU A 64 12.11 -5.51 -0.84
CA GLU A 64 11.37 -6.79 -0.85
C GLU A 64 9.87 -6.58 -1.05
N ALA A 65 9.28 -5.60 -0.37
CA ALA A 65 7.87 -5.24 -0.55
C ALA A 65 7.58 -4.80 -1.99
N LEU A 66 8.42 -3.93 -2.55
CA LEU A 66 8.32 -3.47 -3.94
C LEU A 66 8.50 -4.62 -4.93
N GLY A 67 9.51 -5.47 -4.72
CA GLY A 67 9.79 -6.63 -5.57
C GLY A 67 8.69 -7.70 -5.52
N HIS A 68 7.92 -7.77 -4.44
CA HIS A 68 6.70 -8.58 -4.39
C HIS A 68 5.55 -7.88 -5.10
N ALA A 69 5.35 -6.57 -4.89
CA ALA A 69 4.28 -5.80 -5.51
C ALA A 69 4.38 -5.81 -7.05
N SER A 70 5.59 -5.66 -7.62
CA SER A 70 5.82 -5.70 -9.07
C SER A 70 5.52 -7.04 -9.73
N LYS A 71 5.50 -8.13 -8.96
CA LYS A 71 5.10 -9.47 -9.43
C LYS A 71 3.60 -9.72 -9.27
N ALA A 72 2.96 -9.02 -8.34
CA ALA A 72 1.56 -9.22 -7.98
C ALA A 72 0.61 -8.28 -8.73
N VAL A 73 1.12 -7.14 -9.21
CA VAL A 73 0.32 -6.04 -9.79
C VAL A 73 1.03 -5.49 -11.03
N ASP A 74 0.39 -5.64 -12.20
CA ASP A 74 1.02 -5.45 -13.51
C ASP A 74 1.53 -4.02 -13.79
N TYR A 75 0.95 -2.99 -13.15
CA TYR A 75 1.36 -1.60 -13.37
C TYR A 75 2.52 -1.16 -12.46
N VAL A 76 2.93 -1.99 -11.49
CA VAL A 76 4.08 -1.72 -10.62
C VAL A 76 5.34 -2.25 -11.30
N LYS A 77 6.32 -1.37 -11.53
CA LYS A 77 7.58 -1.70 -12.22
C LYS A 77 8.80 -1.36 -11.37
#